data_AF-A0A1V2LR51-F1
#
_entry.id   AF-A0A1V2LR51-F1
#
_cell.length_a   1.000
_cell.length_b   1.000
_cell.length_c   1.000
_cell.angle_alpha   90.00
_cell.angle_beta   90.00
_cell.angle_gamma   90.00
#
_symmetry.space_group_name_H-M   'P 1'
#
loop_
_entity.id
_entity.type
_entity.pdbx_description
1 polymer ?
#
loop_
_entity_poly.entity_id
_entity_poly.type
_entity_poly.pdbx_seq_one_letter_code
_entity_poly.pdbx_strand_id
1 'polypeptide(L)'
;MKLEYLYWILPLVVHVIGTEFASSDEGTIAYSEHVTGSRNCLPEEQSDIIESSHLVQTSTLDTNQEEVDQSEPKTLPLSAKYDYDGKKYPNTEHLEIKPLQGGNILMSFNFEASRTTELYPSSKEITYYDVFPKALGSILKSTNTRELHLRFGHGWYDSDLNGKLVANGNLSGGTGVEIWAFIEANSEDEAFEYWVQLANSLSGLFCASFNSIDSAVTTKPEQLFQKESNIDTNSNLLGQLYHFRSALPREPICTENLTPFLKLLPTKGKQGISSLLSGNKMFNAEWTSMSIDILTNCEDGGVDNCTQSLKQAINLILNVPKVKDKNKYPIPKPTPGAELKCDPSRIHDLYNCFPLVESPDLDFTFLDLFGKVIRGGSLVASKPSTNLLRVKGQLKN
;
A
#
# COMPACT_ATOMS: atom_id res chain seq x y z
N MET A 1 19.65 19.85 57.77
CA MET A 1 20.75 20.17 56.86
C MET A 1 20.31 19.82 55.46
N LYS A 2 19.94 20.83 54.66
CA LYS A 2 19.60 20.69 53.24
C LYS A 2 20.88 20.35 52.47
N LEU A 3 20.82 19.36 51.58
CA LEU A 3 21.65 19.39 50.37
C LEU A 3 20.74 19.08 49.19
N GLU A 4 20.51 20.11 48.41
CA GLU A 4 19.91 20.08 47.07
C GLU A 4 20.94 19.49 46.09
N TYR A 5 20.48 18.63 45.18
CA TYR A 5 21.12 18.44 43.88
C TYR A 5 20.03 18.56 42.81
N LEU A 6 20.10 19.65 42.06
CA LEU A 6 19.26 20.00 40.91
C LEU A 6 19.94 19.51 39.61
N TYR A 7 19.15 18.79 38.78
CA TYR A 7 19.09 18.71 37.30
C TYR A 7 20.39 18.39 36.51
N TRP A 8 20.37 17.60 35.43
CA TRP A 8 19.59 17.78 34.20
C TRP A 8 18.97 16.47 33.68
N ILE A 9 17.63 16.43 33.64
CA ILE A 9 16.88 15.48 32.80
C ILE A 9 16.39 16.33 31.62
N LEU A 10 16.96 16.11 30.44
CA LEU A 10 16.42 16.66 29.20
C LEU A 10 15.18 15.85 28.83
N PRO A 11 13.99 16.46 28.66
CA PRO A 11 12.87 15.78 28.04
C PRO A 11 13.18 15.61 26.55
N LEU A 12 13.14 14.38 26.05
CA LEU A 12 13.15 14.11 24.62
C LEU A 12 11.80 14.57 24.07
N VAL A 13 11.81 15.78 23.52
CA VAL A 13 10.69 16.37 22.82
C VAL A 13 10.62 15.72 21.43
N VAL A 14 9.50 15.05 21.17
CA VAL A 14 9.18 14.39 19.89
C VAL A 14 8.04 15.23 19.25
N HIS A 15 8.09 15.60 17.95
CA HIS A 15 7.17 16.59 17.27
C HIS A 15 6.78 16.15 15.82
N VAL A 16 5.50 15.85 15.47
CA VAL A 16 4.97 15.21 14.21
C VAL A 16 4.17 16.26 13.52
N ILE A 17 4.45 16.43 12.23
CA ILE A 17 3.57 17.10 11.30
C ILE A 17 2.93 16.04 10.41
N GLY A 18 1.60 15.88 10.50
CA GLY A 18 0.84 15.21 9.44
C GLY A 18 0.82 16.14 8.23
N THR A 19 1.38 15.70 7.10
CA THR A 19 1.35 16.48 5.87
C THR A 19 0.22 15.98 4.99
N GLU A 20 -0.81 16.78 4.82
CA GLU A 20 -1.75 16.64 3.72
C GLU A 20 -1.11 17.21 2.46
N PHE A 21 -1.08 16.43 1.37
CA PHE A 21 -0.58 16.92 0.09
C PHE A 21 -1.78 17.44 -0.72
N ALA A 22 -2.06 18.74 -0.60
CA ALA A 22 -2.93 19.45 -1.54
C ALA A 22 -2.09 19.99 -2.70
N SER A 23 -2.58 19.88 -3.94
CA SER A 23 -1.90 20.45 -5.11
C SER A 23 -2.06 21.98 -5.15
N SER A 24 -0.97 22.70 -5.34
CA SER A 24 -0.99 24.03 -5.96
C SER A 24 -1.08 23.88 -7.49
N ASP A 25 -1.78 24.80 -8.15
CA ASP A 25 -1.99 24.82 -9.62
C ASP A 25 -0.68 25.05 -10.42
N GLU A 26 0.42 25.32 -9.74
CA GLU A 26 1.77 25.34 -10.30
C GLU A 26 2.54 24.15 -9.74
N GLY A 27 3.11 23.31 -10.62
CA GLY A 27 3.79 22.04 -10.32
C GLY A 27 4.84 22.09 -9.21
N THR A 28 4.38 22.16 -7.97
CA THR A 28 5.21 22.29 -6.78
C THR A 28 5.50 20.88 -6.27
N ILE A 29 6.74 20.46 -6.42
CA ILE A 29 7.27 19.23 -5.82
C ILE A 29 7.31 19.46 -4.31
N ALA A 30 6.48 18.75 -3.54
CA ALA A 30 6.58 18.78 -2.09
C ALA A 30 7.80 17.96 -1.65
N TYR A 31 8.84 18.64 -1.18
CA TYR A 31 9.98 18.01 -0.51
C TYR A 31 9.63 17.81 0.96
N SER A 32 9.38 16.57 1.39
CA SER A 32 9.44 16.22 2.81
C SER A 32 10.91 15.91 3.11
N GLU A 33 11.65 16.88 3.65
CA GLU A 33 13.08 16.70 3.89
C GLU A 33 13.38 15.95 5.19
N HIS A 34 12.49 15.89 6.18
CA HIS A 34 12.70 15.08 7.39
C HIS A 34 11.38 14.67 8.04
N VAL A 35 11.28 13.40 8.46
CA VAL A 35 10.16 12.88 9.27
C VAL A 35 10.61 12.71 10.71
N THR A 36 10.24 13.64 11.59
CA THR A 36 10.38 13.52 13.07
C THR A 36 9.01 13.86 13.71
N GLY A 37 8.67 13.36 14.93
CA GLY A 37 7.24 13.04 15.21
C GLY A 37 6.47 12.84 16.57
N SER A 38 5.70 13.82 17.17
CA SER A 38 4.39 13.80 17.96
C SER A 38 3.16 14.58 17.37
N ARG A 39 1.99 13.91 17.24
CA ARG A 39 0.62 14.38 17.62
C ARG A 39 -0.36 13.19 17.57
N ASN A 40 -1.23 13.03 18.57
CA ASN A 40 -2.22 11.95 18.62
C ASN A 40 -3.49 12.33 17.84
N CYS A 41 -3.98 11.42 16.98
CA CYS A 41 -5.30 11.55 16.37
C CYS A 41 -6.37 11.04 17.34
N LEU A 42 -7.24 11.93 17.82
CA LEU A 42 -8.53 11.57 18.42
C LEU A 42 -9.63 11.65 17.34
N PRO A 43 -10.77 10.95 17.51
CA PRO A 43 -11.89 11.02 16.58
C PRO A 43 -12.52 12.41 16.58
N GLU A 44 -13.04 12.83 15.43
CA GLU A 44 -13.72 14.11 15.20
C GLU A 44 -14.80 14.39 16.25
N GLU A 45 -14.61 15.46 17.03
CA GLU A 45 -15.71 16.34 17.43
C GLU A 45 -15.15 17.76 17.70
N GLN A 46 -15.83 18.74 17.12
CA GLN A 46 -15.69 20.20 17.27
C GLN A 46 -14.57 20.90 16.49
N SER A 47 -15.03 21.61 15.47
CA SER A 47 -14.39 22.69 14.72
C SER A 47 -13.89 23.80 15.65
N ASP A 48 -12.68 24.28 15.40
CA ASP A 48 -12.36 25.71 15.49
C ASP A 48 -11.22 26.06 14.52
N ILE A 49 -11.48 27.07 13.70
CA ILE A 49 -10.57 27.62 12.68
C ILE A 49 -9.55 28.51 13.39
N ILE A 50 -8.25 28.25 13.20
CA ILE A 50 -7.19 29.21 13.51
C ILE A 50 -6.25 29.31 12.31
N GLU A 51 -6.38 30.40 11.56
CA GLU A 51 -5.37 30.84 10.59
C GLU A 51 -4.07 31.20 11.32
N SER A 52 -2.93 30.68 10.86
CA SER A 52 -1.65 31.38 11.08
C SER A 52 -0.81 31.38 9.81
N SER A 53 -0.49 32.60 9.39
CA SER A 53 0.33 32.94 8.24
C SER A 53 1.80 33.01 8.63
N HIS A 54 2.68 32.21 8.03
CA HIS A 54 4.12 32.50 8.07
C HIS A 54 4.80 32.20 6.72
N LEU A 55 5.56 33.20 6.26
CA LEU A 55 6.28 33.26 4.98
C LEU A 55 7.37 32.19 4.88
N VAL A 56 7.47 31.55 3.71
CA VAL A 56 8.58 30.67 3.31
C VAL A 56 9.68 31.52 2.67
N GLN A 57 10.92 31.43 3.17
CA GLN A 57 12.12 31.95 2.50
C GLN A 57 12.77 30.84 1.66
N THR A 58 13.04 31.13 0.39
CA THR A 58 13.79 30.27 -0.54
C THR A 58 15.21 30.82 -0.72
N SER A 59 16.25 29.99 -0.55
CA SER A 59 17.62 30.32 -0.95
C SER A 59 18.11 29.38 -2.05
N THR A 60 18.58 29.95 -3.15
CA THR A 60 19.23 29.25 -4.27
C THR A 60 20.71 29.03 -3.98
N LEU A 61 21.22 27.81 -4.17
CA LEU A 61 22.66 27.54 -4.25
C LEU A 61 23.04 27.05 -5.65
N ASP A 62 24.01 27.75 -6.24
CA ASP A 62 24.62 27.50 -7.55
C ASP A 62 25.45 26.21 -7.56
N THR A 63 25.27 25.39 -8.59
CA THR A 63 26.17 24.28 -8.91
C THR A 63 27.00 24.59 -10.16
N ASN A 64 28.32 24.49 -9.98
CA ASN A 64 29.32 24.63 -11.05
C ASN A 64 29.37 23.41 -11.97
N GLN A 65 29.84 23.70 -13.18
CA GLN A 65 29.85 22.92 -14.42
C GLN A 65 30.73 21.66 -14.39
N GLU A 66 30.23 20.57 -15.00
CA GLU A 66 31.03 19.61 -15.77
C GLU A 66 30.30 19.30 -17.09
N GLU A 67 31.03 19.41 -18.20
CA GLU A 67 30.57 19.29 -19.59
C GLU A 67 30.24 17.84 -19.98
N VAL A 68 29.08 17.61 -20.60
CA VAL A 68 28.76 16.35 -21.30
C VAL A 68 28.15 16.65 -22.67
N ASP A 69 28.81 16.06 -23.67
CA ASP A 69 28.53 15.84 -25.09
C ASP A 69 27.15 16.23 -25.67
N GLN A 70 27.19 17.06 -26.72
CA GLN A 70 26.03 17.56 -27.47
C GLN A 70 25.53 16.50 -28.46
N SER A 71 24.56 15.69 -28.04
CA SER A 71 23.61 15.08 -28.97
C SER A 71 22.19 15.24 -28.42
N GLU A 72 21.37 16.03 -29.12
CA GLU A 72 19.97 16.32 -28.77
C GLU A 72 19.15 15.02 -28.62
N PRO A 73 18.60 14.71 -27.44
CA PRO A 73 17.49 13.78 -27.36
C PRO A 73 16.24 14.52 -27.82
N LYS A 74 15.64 14.09 -28.93
CA LYS A 74 14.30 14.52 -29.37
C LYS A 74 13.32 14.44 -28.20
N THR A 75 13.01 15.59 -27.60
CA THR A 75 11.95 15.74 -26.62
C THR A 75 10.62 15.46 -27.31
N LEU A 76 9.98 14.34 -26.97
CA LEU A 76 8.55 14.21 -27.16
C LEU A 76 7.87 15.35 -26.39
N PRO A 77 6.94 16.12 -27.01
CA PRO A 77 6.32 17.25 -26.34
C PRO A 77 5.53 16.76 -25.12
N LEU A 78 5.97 17.20 -23.94
CA LEU A 78 5.28 17.04 -22.66
C LEU A 78 4.08 18.02 -22.60
N SER A 79 3.19 17.95 -23.58
CA SER A 79 1.98 18.78 -23.63
C SER A 79 0.80 17.97 -24.16
N ALA A 80 0.60 16.77 -23.63
CA ALA A 80 -0.77 16.29 -23.51
C ALA A 80 -1.40 17.10 -22.37
N LYS A 81 -2.02 18.24 -22.71
CA LYS A 81 -2.95 18.91 -21.82
C LYS A 81 -4.04 17.88 -21.52
N TYR A 82 -3.99 17.27 -20.35
CA TYR A 82 -5.13 16.51 -19.84
C TYR A 82 -6.25 17.52 -19.64
N ASP A 83 -7.33 17.35 -20.40
CA ASP A 83 -8.56 18.10 -20.22
C ASP A 83 -9.17 17.66 -18.89
N TYR A 84 -8.73 18.33 -17.82
CA TYR A 84 -9.21 18.07 -16.47
C TYR A 84 -10.44 18.95 -16.24
N ASP A 85 -11.62 18.36 -16.44
CA ASP A 85 -12.94 18.99 -16.27
C ASP A 85 -13.27 19.35 -14.79
N GLY A 86 -12.28 19.39 -13.89
CA GLY A 86 -12.52 19.65 -12.46
C GLY A 86 -13.24 18.52 -11.71
N LYS A 87 -13.67 17.46 -12.41
CA LYS A 87 -14.46 16.36 -11.84
C LYS A 87 -13.63 15.54 -10.87
N LYS A 88 -14.10 15.48 -9.62
CA LYS A 88 -13.51 14.69 -8.54
C LYS A 88 -14.24 13.36 -8.36
N TYR A 89 -13.48 12.31 -8.06
CA TYR A 89 -13.98 10.95 -7.91
C TYR A 89 -13.78 10.40 -6.50
N PRO A 90 -14.61 9.44 -6.05
CA PRO A 90 -14.52 8.86 -4.72
C PRO A 90 -13.37 7.84 -4.64
N ASN A 91 -12.14 8.33 -4.72
CA ASN A 91 -10.92 7.56 -4.48
C ASN A 91 -10.07 8.23 -3.40
N THR A 92 -9.43 7.42 -2.57
CA THR A 92 -8.57 7.86 -1.47
C THR A 92 -7.27 7.08 -1.46
N GLU A 93 -6.21 7.70 -0.96
CA GLU A 93 -4.94 7.03 -0.71
C GLU A 93 -4.38 7.41 0.66
N HIS A 94 -3.83 6.41 1.34
CA HIS A 94 -3.34 6.51 2.69
C HIS A 94 -2.06 5.70 2.91
N LEU A 95 -1.03 6.32 3.47
CA LEU A 95 0.21 5.64 3.87
C LEU A 95 0.32 5.60 5.40
N GLU A 96 0.24 4.41 5.99
CA GLU A 96 0.57 4.19 7.40
C GLU A 96 2.05 3.81 7.52
N ILE A 97 2.77 4.53 8.38
CA ILE A 97 4.18 4.28 8.70
C ILE A 97 4.26 3.92 10.19
N LYS A 98 4.80 2.74 10.50
CA LYS A 98 4.86 2.24 11.88
C LYS A 98 6.24 1.67 12.19
N PRO A 99 7.04 2.31 13.07
CA PRO A 99 8.28 1.73 13.56
C PRO A 99 8.05 0.40 14.28
N LEU A 100 8.91 -0.58 14.00
CA LEU A 100 8.94 -1.91 14.60
C LEU A 100 10.28 -2.12 15.33
N GLN A 101 10.51 -3.30 15.91
CA GLN A 101 11.76 -3.62 16.60
C GLN A 101 12.91 -3.90 15.63
N GLY A 102 14.16 -3.79 16.10
CA GLY A 102 15.35 -4.20 15.33
C GLY A 102 15.58 -3.40 14.06
N GLY A 103 15.26 -2.10 14.08
CA GLY A 103 15.41 -1.21 12.94
C GLY A 103 14.41 -1.43 11.81
N ASN A 104 13.40 -2.28 12.02
CA ASN A 104 12.34 -2.52 11.06
C ASN A 104 11.29 -1.40 11.09
N ILE A 105 10.69 -1.14 9.94
CA ILE A 105 9.55 -0.24 9.79
C ILE A 105 8.51 -0.86 8.87
N LEU A 106 7.24 -0.81 9.29
CA LEU A 106 6.11 -1.17 8.46
C LEU A 106 5.68 0.05 7.64
N MET A 107 5.59 -0.15 6.33
CA MET A 107 5.02 0.80 5.38
C MET A 107 3.76 0.16 4.76
N SER A 108 2.59 0.72 5.05
CA SER A 108 1.30 0.22 4.56
C SER A 108 0.65 1.24 3.64
N PHE A 109 0.70 0.97 2.34
CA PHE A 109 0.09 1.77 1.29
C PHE A 109 -1.32 1.26 1.04
N ASN A 110 -2.33 2.11 1.20
CA ASN A 110 -3.74 1.75 1.05
C ASN A 110 -4.39 2.67 0.02
N PHE A 111 -5.15 2.07 -0.89
CA PHE A 111 -5.86 2.78 -1.95
C PHE A 111 -7.29 2.27 -1.99
N GLU A 112 -8.24 3.20 -2.07
CA GLU A 112 -9.65 2.86 -2.24
C GLU A 112 -10.22 3.61 -3.44
N ALA A 113 -11.08 2.96 -4.19
CA ALA A 113 -11.87 3.58 -5.25
C ALA A 113 -13.25 2.92 -5.30
N SER A 114 -14.29 3.69 -5.55
CA SER A 114 -15.63 3.16 -5.74
C SER A 114 -16.27 3.67 -7.02
N ARG A 115 -17.28 2.93 -7.50
CA ARG A 115 -18.20 3.42 -8.52
C ARG A 115 -19.61 2.95 -8.23
N THR A 116 -20.59 3.71 -8.69
CA THR A 116 -21.97 3.24 -8.81
C THR A 116 -22.09 2.32 -10.03
N THR A 117 -22.96 1.33 -9.93
CA THR A 117 -23.23 0.34 -10.98
C THR A 117 -24.58 -0.30 -10.75
N GLU A 118 -25.18 -0.81 -11.80
CA GLU A 118 -26.28 -1.77 -11.70
C GLU A 118 -25.70 -3.18 -11.55
N LEU A 119 -26.44 -4.07 -10.88
CA LEU A 119 -26.06 -5.45 -10.66
C LEU A 119 -26.25 -6.32 -11.91
N TYR A 120 -27.33 -6.03 -12.66
CA TYR A 120 -27.71 -6.69 -13.91
C TYR A 120 -27.86 -5.68 -15.06
N PRO A 121 -26.78 -4.97 -15.42
CA PRO A 121 -26.84 -3.95 -16.45
C PRO A 121 -27.24 -4.57 -17.79
N SER A 122 -28.12 -3.88 -18.53
CA SER A 122 -28.59 -4.34 -19.84
C SER A 122 -27.41 -4.58 -20.79
N SER A 123 -27.48 -5.65 -21.58
CA SER A 123 -26.41 -6.01 -22.55
C SER A 123 -26.20 -4.95 -23.63
N LYS A 124 -27.16 -4.04 -23.82
CA LYS A 124 -27.10 -2.94 -24.79
C LYS A 124 -26.51 -1.65 -24.23
N GLU A 125 -26.28 -1.58 -22.92
CA GLU A 125 -25.85 -0.35 -22.26
C GLU A 125 -24.33 -0.25 -22.16
N ILE A 126 -23.80 0.94 -22.42
CA ILE A 126 -22.37 1.20 -22.39
C ILE A 126 -21.94 1.48 -20.95
N THR A 127 -21.17 0.57 -20.35
CA THR A 127 -20.58 0.78 -19.03
C THR A 127 -19.32 1.63 -19.11
N TYR A 128 -19.37 2.83 -18.54
CA TYR A 128 -18.21 3.70 -18.39
C TYR A 128 -17.46 3.40 -17.09
N TYR A 129 -16.13 3.50 -17.15
CA TYR A 129 -15.24 3.26 -16.02
C TYR A 129 -14.46 4.53 -15.76
N ASP A 130 -14.72 5.15 -14.61
CA ASP A 130 -14.04 6.34 -14.15
C ASP A 130 -12.71 5.97 -13.45
N VAL A 131 -12.73 5.92 -12.11
CA VAL A 131 -11.57 5.54 -11.27
C VAL A 131 -11.50 4.04 -11.00
N PHE A 132 -12.62 3.33 -11.10
CA PHE A 132 -12.62 1.88 -10.99
C PHE A 132 -12.03 1.26 -12.27
N PRO A 133 -11.05 0.35 -12.17
CA PRO A 133 -10.35 -0.16 -13.34
C PRO A 133 -11.23 -1.04 -14.22
N LYS A 134 -11.39 -0.63 -15.49
CA LYS A 134 -12.12 -1.38 -16.52
C LYS A 134 -11.69 -2.85 -16.61
N ALA A 135 -10.38 -3.12 -16.50
CA ALA A 135 -9.85 -4.48 -16.59
C ALA A 135 -10.50 -5.43 -15.58
N LEU A 136 -10.63 -5.02 -14.32
CA LEU A 136 -11.31 -5.82 -13.29
C LEU A 136 -12.82 -5.83 -13.50
N GLY A 137 -13.42 -4.68 -13.80
CA GLY A 137 -14.87 -4.61 -13.97
C GLY A 137 -15.40 -5.49 -15.09
N SER A 138 -14.68 -5.57 -16.22
CA SER A 138 -15.01 -6.46 -17.32
C SER A 138 -14.90 -7.93 -16.92
N ILE A 139 -13.85 -8.32 -16.18
CA ILE A 139 -13.68 -9.70 -15.70
C ILE A 139 -14.84 -10.08 -14.78
N LEU A 140 -15.09 -9.28 -13.74
CA LEU A 140 -16.15 -9.54 -12.75
C LEU A 140 -17.54 -9.66 -13.39
N LYS A 141 -17.84 -8.81 -14.38
CA LYS A 141 -19.09 -8.88 -15.15
C LYS A 141 -19.19 -10.18 -15.95
N SER A 142 -18.09 -10.60 -16.62
CA SER A 142 -18.09 -11.82 -17.44
C SER A 142 -18.17 -13.11 -16.65
N THR A 143 -17.71 -13.12 -15.40
CA THR A 143 -17.65 -14.29 -14.52
C THR A 143 -18.70 -14.23 -13.40
N ASN A 144 -19.69 -13.35 -13.54
CA ASN A 144 -20.75 -13.08 -12.56
C ASN A 144 -20.27 -13.02 -11.10
N THR A 145 -19.09 -12.43 -10.90
CA THR A 145 -18.40 -12.41 -9.61
C THR A 145 -18.84 -11.17 -8.82
N ARG A 146 -19.39 -11.39 -7.63
CA ARG A 146 -19.95 -10.34 -6.77
C ARG A 146 -18.95 -9.82 -5.76
N GLU A 147 -18.07 -10.70 -5.32
CA GLU A 147 -17.02 -10.44 -4.34
C GLU A 147 -15.76 -11.18 -4.77
N LEU A 148 -14.62 -10.49 -4.74
CA LEU A 148 -13.32 -11.04 -5.12
C LEU A 148 -12.25 -10.55 -4.16
N HIS A 149 -11.43 -11.48 -3.70
CA HIS A 149 -10.28 -11.20 -2.86
C HIS A 149 -9.03 -11.88 -3.39
N LEU A 150 -7.93 -11.14 -3.42
CA LEU A 150 -6.63 -11.61 -3.85
C LEU A 150 -5.59 -11.27 -2.79
N ARG A 151 -4.71 -12.20 -2.49
CA ARG A 151 -3.58 -12.01 -1.59
C ARG A 151 -2.31 -12.52 -2.25
N PHE A 152 -1.27 -11.71 -2.18
CA PHE A 152 0.09 -12.06 -2.57
C PHE A 152 0.96 -11.86 -1.32
N GLY A 153 1.65 -12.90 -0.86
CA GLY A 153 2.55 -12.83 0.30
C GLY A 153 3.97 -13.33 -0.02
N HIS A 154 4.99 -12.52 0.31
CA HIS A 154 6.39 -12.89 0.19
C HIS A 154 7.15 -12.63 1.49
N GLY A 155 8.10 -13.51 1.81
CA GLY A 155 8.90 -13.43 3.02
C GLY A 155 8.20 -14.03 4.23
N TRP A 156 8.86 -13.93 5.38
CA TRP A 156 8.37 -14.46 6.65
C TRP A 156 8.01 -13.31 7.59
N TYR A 157 6.77 -13.33 8.08
CA TYR A 157 6.32 -12.37 9.08
C TYR A 157 6.55 -12.94 10.47
N ASP A 158 7.52 -12.37 11.20
CA ASP A 158 7.76 -12.70 12.60
C ASP A 158 6.78 -11.94 13.50
N SER A 159 5.76 -12.62 14.02
CA SER A 159 4.75 -12.00 14.90
C SER A 159 5.27 -11.67 16.30
N ASP A 160 6.34 -12.32 16.75
CA ASP A 160 6.92 -12.08 18.07
C ASP A 160 7.70 -10.76 18.04
N LEU A 161 8.42 -10.50 16.94
CA LEU A 161 9.14 -9.23 16.73
C LEU A 161 8.23 -8.10 16.26
N ASN A 162 7.32 -8.36 15.32
CA ASN A 162 6.55 -7.32 14.63
C ASN A 162 5.14 -7.11 15.22
N GLY A 163 4.71 -7.98 16.14
CA GLY A 163 3.36 -7.99 16.71
C GLY A 163 2.32 -8.54 15.74
N LYS A 164 1.04 -8.25 15.96
CA LYS A 164 -0.05 -8.71 15.09
C LYS A 164 0.12 -8.24 13.64
N LEU A 165 -0.25 -9.11 12.70
CA LEU A 165 -0.33 -8.79 11.27
C LEU A 165 -1.19 -7.56 11.01
N VAL A 166 -0.89 -6.88 9.90
CA VAL A 166 -1.65 -5.71 9.42
C VAL A 166 -3.13 -6.09 9.25
N ALA A 167 -4.02 -5.20 9.69
CA ALA A 167 -5.47 -5.44 9.67
C ALA A 167 -5.89 -6.78 10.30
N ASN A 168 -5.18 -7.23 11.35
CA ASN A 168 -5.38 -8.52 12.01
C ASN A 168 -5.27 -9.74 11.08
N GLY A 169 -4.57 -9.61 9.95
CA GLY A 169 -4.40 -10.67 8.96
C GLY A 169 -5.41 -10.63 7.81
N ASN A 170 -6.47 -9.80 7.88
CA ASN A 170 -7.51 -9.79 6.83
C ASN A 170 -6.96 -9.36 5.45
N LEU A 171 -5.93 -8.50 5.44
CA LEU A 171 -5.26 -8.01 4.23
C LEU A 171 -3.98 -8.78 3.90
N SER A 172 -3.71 -9.89 4.58
CA SER A 172 -2.46 -10.64 4.43
C SER A 172 -2.74 -12.12 4.25
N GLY A 173 -2.38 -12.66 3.08
CA GLY A 173 -2.39 -14.10 2.82
C GLY A 173 -1.10 -14.77 3.27
N GLY A 174 -1.05 -16.09 3.09
CA GLY A 174 0.19 -16.86 3.24
C GLY A 174 1.23 -16.54 2.16
N THR A 175 2.39 -17.20 2.22
CA THR A 175 3.38 -17.11 1.14
C THR A 175 2.80 -17.63 -0.18
N GLY A 176 3.11 -16.96 -1.28
CA GLY A 176 2.55 -17.25 -2.60
C GLY A 176 1.26 -16.49 -2.82
N VAL A 177 0.27 -17.13 -3.43
CA VAL A 177 -0.95 -16.47 -3.85
C VAL A 177 -2.19 -17.16 -3.30
N GLU A 178 -3.17 -16.39 -2.86
CA GLU A 178 -4.46 -16.87 -2.38
C GLU A 178 -5.59 -16.04 -3.01
N ILE A 179 -6.65 -16.72 -3.42
CA ILE A 179 -7.82 -16.12 -4.06
C ILE A 179 -9.09 -16.76 -3.49
N TRP A 180 -10.09 -15.93 -3.21
CA TRP A 180 -11.46 -16.40 -2.98
C TRP A 180 -12.47 -15.44 -3.55
N ALA A 181 -13.64 -15.96 -3.91
CA ALA A 181 -14.69 -15.20 -4.55
C ALA A 181 -16.08 -15.77 -4.26
N PHE A 182 -17.08 -14.88 -4.28
CA PHE A 182 -18.49 -15.25 -4.34
C PHE A 182 -19.01 -15.01 -5.76
N ILE A 183 -19.48 -16.09 -6.38
CA ILE A 183 -19.93 -16.10 -7.78
C ILE A 183 -21.41 -16.43 -7.79
N GLU A 184 -22.19 -15.61 -8.49
CA GLU A 184 -23.61 -15.87 -8.68
C GLU A 184 -23.84 -16.79 -9.90
N ALA A 185 -24.62 -17.85 -9.73
CA ALA A 185 -24.99 -18.75 -10.83
C ALA A 185 -26.30 -19.50 -10.53
N ASN A 186 -26.87 -20.16 -11.53
CA ASN A 186 -28.08 -20.97 -11.35
C ASN A 186 -27.78 -22.36 -10.77
N SER A 187 -26.55 -22.85 -10.96
CA SER A 187 -26.06 -24.13 -10.44
C SER A 187 -24.60 -24.03 -10.02
N GLU A 188 -24.17 -24.99 -9.19
CA GLU A 188 -22.79 -25.07 -8.72
C GLU A 188 -21.79 -25.36 -9.85
N ASP A 189 -22.20 -26.16 -10.84
CA ASP A 189 -21.37 -26.48 -12.01
C ASP A 189 -21.13 -25.23 -12.87
N GLU A 190 -22.18 -24.44 -13.12
CA GLU A 190 -22.06 -23.15 -13.83
C GLU A 190 -21.16 -22.18 -13.04
N ALA A 191 -21.33 -22.10 -11.72
CA ALA A 191 -20.50 -21.27 -10.87
C ALA A 191 -19.02 -21.67 -10.92
N PHE A 192 -18.74 -22.98 -11.00
CA PHE A 192 -17.39 -23.50 -11.11
C PHE A 192 -16.76 -23.20 -12.48
N GLU A 193 -17.53 -23.20 -13.56
CA GLU A 193 -17.04 -22.73 -14.87
C GLU A 193 -16.65 -21.25 -14.82
N TYR A 194 -17.47 -20.39 -14.21
CA TYR A 194 -17.13 -18.98 -14.01
C TYR A 194 -15.91 -18.79 -13.10
N TRP A 195 -15.76 -19.63 -12.07
CA TRP A 195 -14.57 -19.62 -11.21
C TRP A 195 -13.28 -19.90 -12.00
N VAL A 196 -13.29 -20.92 -12.87
CA VAL A 196 -12.15 -21.24 -13.72
C VAL A 196 -11.88 -20.11 -14.73
N GLN A 197 -12.92 -19.50 -15.30
CA GLN A 197 -12.78 -18.35 -16.20
C GLN A 197 -12.19 -17.12 -15.49
N LEU A 198 -12.60 -16.87 -14.24
CA LEU A 198 -12.08 -15.82 -13.37
C LEU A 198 -10.59 -16.03 -13.12
N ALA A 199 -10.21 -17.23 -12.67
CA ALA A 199 -8.81 -17.56 -12.41
C ALA A 199 -7.93 -17.37 -13.66
N ASN A 200 -8.38 -17.83 -14.83
CA ASN A 200 -7.65 -17.65 -16.09
C ASN A 200 -7.49 -16.18 -16.49
N SER A 201 -8.54 -15.37 -16.32
CA SER A 201 -8.50 -13.94 -16.63
C SER A 201 -7.55 -13.18 -15.70
N LEU A 202 -7.55 -13.51 -14.41
CA LEU A 202 -6.65 -12.94 -13.43
C LEU A 202 -5.20 -13.39 -13.63
N SER A 203 -4.97 -14.61 -14.14
CA SER A 203 -3.65 -15.10 -14.54
C SER A 203 -3.00 -14.16 -15.55
N GLY A 204 -3.74 -13.80 -16.61
CA GLY A 204 -3.27 -12.85 -17.62
C GLY A 204 -3.06 -11.44 -17.07
N LEU A 205 -3.93 -10.98 -16.16
CA LEU A 205 -3.85 -9.63 -15.60
C LEU A 205 -2.66 -9.45 -14.66
N PHE A 206 -2.44 -10.39 -13.74
CA PHE A 206 -1.41 -10.28 -12.71
C PHE A 206 -0.10 -10.97 -13.06
N CYS A 207 -0.01 -11.67 -14.20
CA CYS A 207 1.12 -12.51 -14.57
C CYS A 207 1.48 -13.53 -13.46
N ALA A 208 0.45 -14.20 -12.94
CA ALA A 208 0.57 -15.23 -11.92
C ALA A 208 -0.08 -16.53 -12.40
N SER A 209 0.35 -17.68 -11.88
CA SER A 209 -0.07 -19.01 -12.35
C SER A 209 -1.49 -19.43 -11.93
N PHE A 210 -2.42 -18.48 -11.80
CA PHE A 210 -3.83 -18.73 -11.49
C PHE A 210 -4.52 -19.68 -12.48
N ASN A 211 -4.01 -19.80 -13.71
CA ASN A 211 -4.47 -20.78 -14.69
C ASN A 211 -4.29 -22.24 -14.25
N SER A 212 -3.50 -22.50 -13.21
CA SER A 212 -3.35 -23.82 -12.59
C SER A 212 -4.47 -24.14 -11.60
N ILE A 213 -5.41 -23.21 -11.37
CA ILE A 213 -6.56 -23.42 -10.50
C ILE A 213 -7.56 -24.33 -11.22
N ASP A 214 -7.73 -25.53 -10.66
CA ASP A 214 -8.67 -26.54 -11.07
C ASP A 214 -9.45 -27.07 -9.85
N SER A 215 -10.19 -28.17 -10.03
CA SER A 215 -10.94 -28.81 -8.94
C SER A 215 -10.04 -29.36 -7.82
N ALA A 216 -8.78 -29.71 -8.11
CA ALA A 216 -7.87 -30.33 -7.14
C ALA A 216 -7.30 -29.31 -6.15
N VAL A 217 -7.17 -28.04 -6.56
CA VAL A 217 -6.69 -26.93 -5.71
C VAL A 217 -7.79 -25.95 -5.31
N THR A 218 -9.04 -26.23 -5.65
CA THR A 218 -10.21 -25.43 -5.25
C THR A 218 -10.89 -26.05 -4.04
N THR A 219 -11.21 -25.20 -3.07
CA THR A 219 -11.95 -25.52 -1.85
C THR A 219 -13.21 -24.68 -1.78
N LYS A 220 -14.26 -25.18 -1.11
CA LYS A 220 -15.55 -24.52 -0.93
C LYS A 220 -15.81 -24.33 0.56
N PRO A 221 -15.28 -23.27 1.19
CA PRO A 221 -15.41 -23.09 2.63
C PRO A 221 -16.83 -22.62 3.00
N GLU A 222 -17.49 -23.34 3.90
CA GLU A 222 -18.85 -23.01 4.35
C GLU A 222 -18.89 -21.91 5.44
N GLN A 223 -17.84 -21.81 6.27
CA GLN A 223 -17.85 -20.93 7.47
C GLN A 223 -16.67 -19.96 7.56
N LEU A 224 -15.53 -20.29 6.94
CA LEU A 224 -14.34 -19.43 6.89
C LEU A 224 -14.42 -18.50 5.67
N PHE A 225 -13.88 -17.29 5.79
CA PHE A 225 -14.02 -16.22 4.78
C PHE A 225 -15.49 -15.87 4.55
N GLN A 226 -16.16 -15.45 5.62
CA GLN A 226 -17.53 -14.97 5.51
C GLN A 226 -17.57 -13.80 4.55
N LYS A 227 -18.62 -13.79 3.74
CA LYS A 227 -18.89 -12.74 2.79
C LYS A 227 -18.94 -11.38 3.48
N GLU A 228 -18.22 -10.40 2.93
CA GLU A 228 -18.24 -9.03 3.45
C GLU A 228 -19.37 -8.19 2.83
N SER A 229 -19.83 -8.54 1.64
CA SER A 229 -20.93 -7.84 0.95
C SER A 229 -22.32 -8.18 1.50
N ASN A 230 -23.23 -7.22 1.46
CA ASN A 230 -24.64 -7.36 1.89
C ASN A 230 -25.58 -7.77 0.73
N ILE A 231 -25.03 -8.33 -0.34
CA ILE A 231 -25.74 -8.39 -1.63
C ILE A 231 -26.91 -9.38 -1.65
N ASP A 232 -26.88 -10.45 -0.87
CA ASP A 232 -27.96 -11.44 -0.78
C ASP A 232 -29.08 -11.05 0.18
N THR A 233 -28.77 -10.23 1.19
CA THR A 233 -29.76 -9.73 2.14
C THR A 233 -30.55 -8.57 1.56
N ASN A 234 -29.88 -7.73 0.78
CA ASN A 234 -30.43 -6.45 0.32
C ASN A 234 -30.90 -6.48 -1.14
N SER A 235 -30.65 -7.56 -1.89
CA SER A 235 -31.05 -7.65 -3.29
C SER A 235 -31.58 -9.04 -3.65
N ASN A 236 -32.59 -9.06 -4.53
CA ASN A 236 -33.13 -10.29 -5.08
C ASN A 236 -32.20 -10.77 -6.20
N LEU A 237 -31.29 -11.67 -5.86
CA LEU A 237 -30.39 -12.28 -6.83
C LEU A 237 -31.15 -13.16 -7.82
N LEU A 238 -30.69 -13.20 -9.07
CA LEU A 238 -31.25 -14.10 -10.09
C LEU A 238 -30.80 -15.55 -9.85
N GLY A 239 -29.60 -15.73 -9.31
CA GLY A 239 -29.01 -17.01 -8.95
C GLY A 239 -28.64 -17.13 -7.47
N GLN A 240 -27.95 -18.22 -7.14
CA GLN A 240 -27.37 -18.45 -5.81
C GLN A 240 -25.90 -18.03 -5.81
N LEU A 241 -25.39 -17.63 -4.64
CA LEU A 241 -23.97 -17.33 -4.46
C LEU A 241 -23.21 -18.60 -4.07
N TYR A 242 -22.17 -18.91 -4.83
CA TYR A 242 -21.24 -20.00 -4.58
C TYR A 242 -19.88 -19.45 -4.17
N HIS A 243 -19.31 -20.03 -3.12
CA HIS A 243 -18.05 -19.60 -2.54
C HIS A 243 -16.93 -20.54 -2.96
N PHE A 244 -15.90 -20.00 -3.62
CA PHE A 244 -14.72 -20.74 -4.02
C PHE A 244 -13.47 -20.08 -3.47
N ARG A 245 -12.51 -20.91 -3.07
CA ARG A 245 -11.18 -20.50 -2.63
C ARG A 245 -10.11 -21.39 -3.23
N SER A 246 -9.00 -20.80 -3.64
CA SER A 246 -7.78 -21.54 -3.99
C SER A 246 -6.54 -20.84 -3.41
N ALA A 247 -5.49 -21.62 -3.14
CA ALA A 247 -4.22 -21.14 -2.67
C ALA A 247 -3.07 -21.86 -3.41
N LEU A 248 -2.12 -21.07 -3.90
CA LEU A 248 -0.94 -21.48 -4.64
C LEU A 248 0.31 -21.08 -3.82
N PRO A 249 0.69 -21.84 -2.78
CA PRO A 249 1.78 -21.45 -1.89
C PRO A 249 3.16 -21.52 -2.55
N ARG A 250 3.28 -22.21 -3.69
CA ARG A 250 4.51 -22.32 -4.47
C ARG A 250 4.62 -21.27 -5.56
N GLU A 251 3.64 -20.38 -5.70
CA GLU A 251 3.69 -19.31 -6.68
C GLU A 251 4.76 -18.29 -6.27
N PRO A 252 5.80 -18.07 -7.10
CA PRO A 252 6.75 -17.01 -6.84
C PRO A 252 6.08 -15.66 -7.06
N ILE A 253 6.35 -14.72 -6.17
CA ILE A 253 5.93 -13.33 -6.37
C ILE A 253 7.13 -12.58 -6.93
N CYS A 254 6.93 -11.95 -8.08
CA CYS A 254 7.95 -11.30 -8.88
C CYS A 254 7.65 -9.80 -9.05
N THR A 255 8.66 -9.02 -9.44
CA THR A 255 8.56 -7.57 -9.74
C THR A 255 7.44 -7.23 -10.73
N GLU A 256 7.11 -8.19 -11.57
CA GLU A 256 6.11 -8.18 -12.61
C GLU A 256 4.69 -8.13 -12.04
N ASN A 257 4.42 -8.67 -10.84
CA ASN A 257 3.10 -8.62 -10.21
C ASN A 257 2.74 -7.23 -9.66
N LEU A 258 3.74 -6.37 -9.37
CA LEU A 258 3.50 -5.00 -8.87
C LEU A 258 2.98 -4.07 -9.98
N THR A 259 3.46 -4.23 -11.21
CA THR A 259 3.07 -3.38 -12.34
C THR A 259 1.56 -3.40 -12.61
N PRO A 260 0.86 -4.55 -12.69
CA PRO A 260 -0.58 -4.58 -12.85
C PRO A 260 -1.29 -3.98 -11.64
N PHE A 261 -0.82 -4.21 -10.41
CA PHE A 261 -1.35 -3.56 -9.21
C PHE A 261 -1.38 -2.02 -9.33
N LEU A 262 -0.26 -1.43 -9.74
CA LEU A 262 -0.16 0.02 -9.93
C LEU A 262 -1.03 0.49 -11.10
N LYS A 263 -1.16 -0.28 -12.17
CA LYS A 263 -2.00 0.07 -13.34
C LYS A 263 -3.50 0.11 -13.03
N LEU A 264 -3.94 -0.54 -11.96
CA LEU A 264 -5.33 -0.46 -11.49
C LEU A 264 -5.65 0.87 -10.81
N LEU A 265 -4.64 1.58 -10.29
CA LEU A 265 -4.80 2.88 -9.67
C LEU A 265 -5.09 3.96 -10.74
N PRO A 266 -5.90 4.99 -10.44
CA PRO A 266 -6.18 6.09 -11.37
C PRO A 266 -4.92 6.78 -11.91
N THR A 267 -3.91 6.95 -11.05
CA THR A 267 -2.64 7.60 -11.38
C THR A 267 -1.59 6.66 -11.97
N LYS A 268 -1.88 5.36 -12.07
CA LYS A 268 -0.99 4.32 -12.63
C LYS A 268 0.40 4.29 -11.98
N GLY A 269 0.51 4.60 -10.69
CA GLY A 269 1.80 4.65 -9.97
C GLY A 269 2.64 5.91 -10.22
N LYS A 270 2.11 6.94 -10.91
CA LYS A 270 2.89 8.11 -11.32
C LYS A 270 2.79 9.31 -10.37
N GLN A 271 1.73 9.36 -9.56
CA GLN A 271 1.43 10.46 -8.63
C GLN A 271 0.94 9.91 -7.30
N GLY A 272 0.99 10.72 -6.25
CA GLY A 272 0.57 10.31 -4.92
C GLY A 272 1.55 9.37 -4.24
N ILE A 273 1.13 8.72 -3.16
CA ILE A 273 1.97 7.79 -2.38
C ILE A 273 2.44 6.60 -3.22
N SER A 274 1.67 6.23 -4.26
CA SER A 274 2.01 5.16 -5.19
C SER A 274 3.31 5.42 -5.98
N SER A 275 3.75 6.68 -6.08
CA SER A 275 4.99 7.06 -6.74
C SER A 275 6.25 6.54 -6.03
N LEU A 276 6.17 6.23 -4.74
CA LEU A 276 7.25 5.60 -3.96
C LEU A 276 7.47 4.13 -4.37
N LEU A 277 6.42 3.46 -4.87
CA LEU A 277 6.47 2.04 -5.15
C LEU A 277 7.34 1.75 -6.39
N SER A 278 8.19 0.73 -6.27
CA SER A 278 9.00 0.19 -7.36
C SER A 278 9.33 -1.26 -7.08
N GLY A 279 9.42 -2.08 -8.13
CA GLY A 279 9.65 -3.52 -7.99
C GLY A 279 10.91 -3.79 -7.18
N ASN A 280 12.05 -3.26 -7.60
CA ASN A 280 13.33 -3.51 -6.93
C ASN A 280 13.35 -3.15 -5.43
N LYS A 281 12.58 -2.17 -4.97
CA LYS A 281 12.54 -1.79 -3.55
C LYS A 281 11.58 -2.65 -2.75
N MET A 282 10.43 -2.99 -3.32
CA MET A 282 9.43 -3.83 -2.67
C MET A 282 9.92 -5.28 -2.48
N PHE A 283 10.56 -5.88 -3.48
CA PHE A 283 11.09 -7.26 -3.38
C PHE A 283 12.36 -7.41 -2.52
N ASN A 284 12.91 -6.30 -2.03
CA ASN A 284 14.02 -6.30 -1.06
C ASN A 284 13.54 -6.08 0.38
N ALA A 285 12.24 -6.00 0.61
CA ALA A 285 11.66 -5.94 1.95
C ALA A 285 11.82 -7.29 2.67
N GLU A 286 11.92 -7.25 4.00
CA GLU A 286 11.98 -8.46 4.85
C GLU A 286 10.67 -9.26 4.76
N TRP A 287 9.56 -8.55 4.56
CA TRP A 287 8.24 -9.12 4.29
C TRP A 287 7.44 -8.18 3.39
N THR A 288 6.67 -8.76 2.47
CA THR A 288 5.77 -8.04 1.57
C THR A 288 4.43 -8.74 1.52
N SER A 289 3.35 -7.95 1.55
CA SER A 289 2.01 -8.42 1.24
C SER A 289 1.28 -7.44 0.33
N MET A 290 0.62 -7.95 -0.72
CA MET A 290 -0.30 -7.19 -1.54
C MET A 290 -1.70 -7.78 -1.45
N SER A 291 -2.72 -6.93 -1.38
CA SER A 291 -4.11 -7.36 -1.36
C SER A 291 -4.97 -6.54 -2.32
N ILE A 292 -5.94 -7.21 -2.94
CA ILE A 292 -7.05 -6.58 -3.65
C ILE A 292 -8.33 -7.17 -3.07
N ASP A 293 -9.25 -6.29 -2.69
CA ASP A 293 -10.60 -6.63 -2.28
C ASP A 293 -11.58 -5.86 -3.15
N ILE A 294 -12.56 -6.58 -3.71
CA ILE A 294 -13.62 -6.00 -4.51
C ILE A 294 -14.93 -6.46 -3.94
N LEU A 295 -15.73 -5.50 -3.47
CA LEU A 295 -17.04 -5.75 -2.88
C LEU A 295 -18.11 -5.03 -3.70
N THR A 296 -19.22 -5.73 -3.95
CA THR A 296 -20.42 -5.16 -4.56
C THR A 296 -21.52 -5.10 -3.52
N ASN A 297 -21.91 -3.90 -3.12
CA ASN A 297 -22.99 -3.68 -2.15
C ASN A 297 -24.15 -2.98 -2.85
N CYS A 298 -25.37 -3.37 -2.54
CA CYS A 298 -26.57 -2.77 -3.10
C CYS A 298 -27.45 -2.19 -1.98
N GLU A 299 -28.16 -1.12 -2.29
CA GLU A 299 -29.19 -0.57 -1.41
C GLU A 299 -30.42 -1.50 -1.38
N ASP A 300 -31.23 -1.41 -0.32
CA ASP A 300 -32.35 -2.31 -0.07
C ASP A 300 -33.32 -2.35 -1.28
N GLY A 301 -33.45 -3.52 -1.90
CA GLY A 301 -34.31 -3.79 -3.05
C GLY A 301 -33.82 -3.22 -4.39
N GLY A 302 -32.68 -2.52 -4.41
CA GLY A 302 -32.19 -1.79 -5.57
C GLY A 302 -31.04 -2.51 -6.30
N VAL A 303 -31.36 -3.46 -7.17
CA VAL A 303 -30.38 -4.04 -8.13
C VAL A 303 -29.86 -3.00 -9.12
N ASP A 304 -30.55 -1.86 -9.23
CA ASP A 304 -30.21 -0.75 -10.11
C ASP A 304 -29.28 0.29 -9.43
N ASN A 305 -29.12 0.21 -8.10
CA ASN A 305 -28.27 1.13 -7.35
C ASN A 305 -27.31 0.37 -6.44
N CYS A 306 -26.23 -0.13 -7.03
CA CYS A 306 -25.16 -0.79 -6.32
C CYS A 306 -23.88 0.05 -6.36
N THR A 307 -23.05 -0.12 -5.35
CA THR A 307 -21.70 0.42 -5.28
C THR A 307 -20.70 -0.71 -5.36
N GLN A 308 -19.82 -0.65 -6.35
CA GLN A 308 -18.66 -1.53 -6.45
C GLN A 308 -17.43 -0.80 -5.89
N SER A 309 -16.88 -1.34 -4.80
CA SER A 309 -15.71 -0.80 -4.13
C SER A 309 -14.48 -1.67 -4.43
N LEU A 310 -13.33 -1.02 -4.65
CA LEU A 310 -12.03 -1.63 -4.80
C LEU A 310 -11.13 -1.10 -3.70
N LYS A 311 -10.57 -2.00 -2.90
CA LYS A 311 -9.51 -1.70 -1.93
C LYS A 311 -8.24 -2.41 -2.36
N GLN A 312 -7.13 -1.68 -2.40
CA GLN A 312 -5.81 -2.23 -2.69
C GLN A 312 -4.89 -1.88 -1.54
N ALA A 313 -4.16 -2.85 -0.99
CA ALA A 313 -3.12 -2.59 0.00
C ALA A 313 -1.78 -3.21 -0.43
N ILE A 314 -0.69 -2.51 -0.12
CA ILE A 314 0.68 -3.00 -0.25
C ILE A 314 1.39 -2.72 1.07
N ASN A 315 1.79 -3.79 1.76
CA ASN A 315 2.44 -3.75 3.06
C ASN A 315 3.87 -4.23 2.93
N LEU A 316 4.83 -3.45 3.45
CA LEU A 316 6.26 -3.75 3.40
C LEU A 316 6.85 -3.64 4.81
N ILE A 317 7.69 -4.61 5.20
CA ILE A 317 8.61 -4.43 6.32
C ILE A 317 10.00 -4.16 5.76
N LEU A 318 10.51 -2.96 6.02
CA LEU A 318 11.85 -2.54 5.61
C LEU A 318 12.75 -2.46 6.83
N ASN A 319 13.96 -2.99 6.74
CA ASN A 319 14.98 -2.75 7.75
C ASN A 319 15.80 -1.51 7.34
N VAL A 320 15.65 -0.41 8.08
CA VAL A 320 16.20 0.90 7.68
C VAL A 320 17.74 0.87 7.58
N PRO A 321 18.50 0.35 8.58
CA PRO A 321 19.96 0.21 8.46
C PRO A 321 20.37 -0.61 7.24
N LYS A 322 19.79 -1.80 7.04
CA LYS A 322 20.11 -2.66 5.88
C LYS A 322 19.84 -1.97 4.54
N VAL A 323 18.74 -1.23 4.42
CA VAL A 323 18.42 -0.49 3.18
C VAL A 323 19.44 0.61 2.92
N LYS A 324 19.81 1.39 3.95
CA LYS A 324 20.83 2.45 3.84
C LYS A 324 22.21 1.86 3.51
N ASP A 325 22.59 0.77 4.15
CA ASP A 325 23.85 0.08 3.90
C ASP A 325 23.92 -0.47 2.48
N LYS A 326 22.84 -1.08 1.98
CA LYS A 326 22.76 -1.57 0.59
C LYS A 326 22.83 -0.43 -0.43
N ASN A 327 22.23 0.72 -0.14
CA ASN A 327 22.34 1.89 -1.01
C ASN A 327 23.79 2.44 -1.03
N LYS A 328 24.48 2.46 0.12
CA LYS A 328 25.87 2.91 0.24
C LYS A 328 26.87 1.92 -0.37
N TYR A 329 26.61 0.63 -0.21
CA TYR A 329 27.46 -0.48 -0.68
C TYR A 329 26.64 -1.45 -1.55
N PRO A 330 26.43 -1.13 -2.85
CA PRO A 330 25.64 -1.99 -3.75
C PRO A 330 26.19 -3.41 -3.90
N ILE A 331 27.51 -3.55 -3.74
CA ILE A 331 28.19 -4.84 -3.65
C ILE A 331 28.44 -5.11 -2.16
N PRO A 332 27.82 -6.15 -1.57
CA PRO A 332 28.01 -6.48 -0.17
C PRO A 332 29.49 -6.69 0.13
N LYS A 333 30.04 -5.86 1.03
CA LYS A 333 31.37 -6.04 1.60
C LYS A 333 31.20 -6.34 3.08
N PRO A 334 31.96 -7.29 3.64
CA PRO A 334 31.98 -7.48 5.08
C PRO A 334 32.35 -6.16 5.77
N THR A 335 31.59 -5.77 6.78
CA THR A 335 31.92 -4.62 7.62
C THR A 335 33.31 -4.86 8.22
N PRO A 336 34.28 -3.93 8.05
CA PRO A 336 35.59 -4.06 8.67
C PRO A 336 35.46 -4.21 10.19
N GLY A 337 36.36 -4.98 10.82
CA GLY A 337 36.29 -5.27 12.26
C GLY A 337 36.24 -4.01 13.15
N ALA A 338 36.94 -2.93 12.75
CA ALA A 338 36.96 -1.66 13.46
C ALA A 338 35.63 -0.88 13.40
N GLU A 339 34.74 -1.22 12.47
CA GLU A 339 33.44 -0.58 12.25
C GLU A 339 32.28 -1.42 12.83
N LEU A 340 32.56 -2.59 13.41
CA LEU A 340 31.53 -3.43 14.02
C LEU A 340 30.95 -2.74 15.27
N LYS A 341 29.62 -2.68 15.34
CA LYS A 341 28.88 -2.12 16.49
C LYS A 341 28.74 -3.20 17.56
N CYS A 342 29.73 -3.29 18.44
CA CYS A 342 29.74 -4.28 19.52
C CYS A 342 29.20 -3.70 20.83
N ASP A 343 28.47 -4.51 21.59
CA ASP A 343 28.00 -4.18 22.93
C ASP A 343 29.18 -4.12 23.93
N PRO A 344 29.52 -2.95 24.48
CA PRO A 344 30.65 -2.81 25.40
C PRO A 344 30.41 -3.47 26.76
N SER A 345 29.17 -3.87 27.09
CA SER A 345 28.85 -4.56 28.33
C SER A 345 29.14 -6.06 28.29
N ARG A 346 29.44 -6.61 27.10
CA ARG A 346 29.76 -8.03 26.87
C ARG A 346 31.23 -8.20 26.51
N ILE A 347 31.68 -9.46 26.44
CA ILE A 347 33.04 -9.79 26.01
C ILE A 347 33.28 -9.22 24.62
N HIS A 348 34.31 -8.38 24.50
CA HIS A 348 34.69 -7.71 23.27
C HIS A 348 36.20 -7.87 23.06
N ASP A 349 36.58 -8.65 22.05
CA ASP A 349 37.97 -8.91 21.66
C ASP A 349 38.08 -9.12 20.14
N LEU A 350 39.26 -9.54 19.67
CA LEU A 350 39.54 -9.72 18.23
C LEU A 350 38.70 -10.83 17.56
N TYR A 351 38.09 -11.70 18.35
CA TYR A 351 37.30 -12.86 17.91
C TYR A 351 35.82 -12.77 18.33
N ASN A 352 35.51 -11.98 19.35
CA ASN A 352 34.20 -11.86 19.96
C ASN A 352 33.67 -10.42 19.85
N CYS A 353 32.57 -10.26 19.11
CA CYS A 353 31.79 -9.03 19.05
C CYS A 353 30.31 -9.39 19.15
N PHE A 354 29.71 -9.17 20.32
CA PHE A 354 28.27 -9.29 20.47
C PHE A 354 27.61 -8.03 19.91
N PRO A 355 26.56 -8.14 19.08
CA PRO A 355 25.94 -6.98 18.45
C PRO A 355 25.35 -6.04 19.50
N LEU A 356 25.66 -4.75 19.37
CA LEU A 356 25.02 -3.69 20.14
C LEU A 356 23.54 -3.65 19.79
N VAL A 357 22.67 -3.63 20.81
CA VAL A 357 21.23 -3.47 20.61
C VAL A 357 20.98 -2.10 19.96
N GLU A 358 20.39 -2.09 18.77
CA GLU A 358 20.13 -0.86 18.02
C GLU A 358 19.18 0.07 18.80
N SER A 359 19.47 1.37 18.74
CA SER A 359 18.56 2.38 19.29
C SER A 359 17.22 2.35 18.55
N PRO A 360 16.09 2.57 19.24
CA PRO A 360 14.77 2.61 18.61
C PRO A 360 14.61 3.83 17.68
N ASP A 361 15.49 4.83 17.79
CA ASP A 361 15.46 6.03 16.98
C ASP A 361 15.96 5.71 15.56
N LEU A 362 15.02 5.76 14.61
CA LEU A 362 15.27 5.56 13.19
C LEU A 362 15.21 6.91 12.47
N ASP A 363 16.32 7.28 11.83
CA ASP A 363 16.39 8.47 10.97
C ASP A 363 16.48 8.06 9.48
N PHE A 364 15.46 8.43 8.73
CA PHE A 364 15.33 8.11 7.31
C PHE A 364 14.42 9.11 6.58
N THR A 365 14.65 9.20 5.27
CA THR A 365 13.78 9.88 4.30
C THR A 365 13.14 8.86 3.34
N PHE A 366 12.10 9.27 2.60
CA PHE A 366 11.59 8.42 1.52
C PHE A 366 12.63 8.17 0.42
N LEU A 367 13.55 9.12 0.21
CA LEU A 367 14.65 8.95 -0.73
C LEU A 367 15.61 7.84 -0.26
N ASP A 368 15.90 7.75 1.03
CA ASP A 368 16.70 6.66 1.60
C ASP A 368 16.02 5.30 1.37
N LEU A 369 14.73 5.19 1.66
CA LEU A 369 14.04 3.90 1.61
C LEU A 369 13.68 3.46 0.19
N PHE A 370 13.18 4.38 -0.64
CA PHE A 370 12.60 4.07 -1.95
C PHE A 370 13.41 4.61 -3.13
N GLY A 371 14.41 5.47 -2.90
CA GLY A 371 15.10 6.18 -3.98
C GLY A 371 14.18 7.14 -4.75
N LYS A 372 13.03 7.49 -4.16
CA LYS A 372 11.98 8.31 -4.76
C LYS A 372 11.31 9.18 -3.70
N VAL A 373 10.64 10.21 -4.17
CA VAL A 373 9.79 11.10 -3.37
C VAL A 373 8.33 10.96 -3.79
N ILE A 374 7.42 11.42 -2.94
CA ILE A 374 5.99 11.49 -3.25
C ILE A 374 5.77 12.58 -4.30
N ARG A 375 5.16 12.22 -5.43
CA ARG A 375 4.89 13.14 -6.54
C ARG A 375 3.46 13.68 -6.48
N GLY A 376 3.27 14.81 -5.80
CA GLY A 376 1.97 15.48 -5.69
C GLY A 376 0.86 14.59 -5.12
N GLY A 377 -0.38 15.05 -5.21
CA GLY A 377 -1.58 14.25 -4.90
C GLY A 377 -2.30 13.79 -6.16
N SER A 378 -3.26 12.88 -6.03
CA SER A 378 -4.10 12.48 -7.16
C SER A 378 -5.04 13.62 -7.55
N LEU A 379 -4.83 14.22 -8.73
CA LEU A 379 -5.66 15.33 -9.23
C LEU A 379 -7.14 14.92 -9.38
N VAL A 380 -7.44 13.66 -9.64
CA VAL A 380 -8.81 13.17 -9.84
C VAL A 380 -9.53 12.79 -8.54
N ALA A 381 -8.83 12.84 -7.40
CA ALA A 381 -9.38 12.41 -6.11
C ALA A 381 -10.30 13.47 -5.48
N SER A 382 -11.38 13.00 -4.86
CA SER A 382 -12.26 13.82 -4.01
C SER A 382 -11.62 14.22 -2.69
N LYS A 383 -10.66 13.43 -2.19
CA LYS A 383 -9.91 13.71 -0.97
C LYS A 383 -8.39 13.73 -1.27
N PRO A 384 -7.62 14.58 -0.58
CA PRO A 384 -6.17 14.61 -0.74
C PRO A 384 -5.54 13.31 -0.24
N SER A 385 -4.31 13.07 -0.71
CA SER A 385 -3.47 11.99 -0.23
C SER A 385 -3.08 12.23 1.23
N THR A 386 -3.23 11.21 2.08
CA THR A 386 -2.92 11.32 3.52
C THR A 386 -1.75 10.40 3.89
N ASN A 387 -0.82 10.92 4.70
CA ASN A 387 0.26 10.13 5.29
C ASN A 387 0.12 10.18 6.81
N LEU A 388 0.10 9.03 7.46
CA LEU A 388 -0.01 8.93 8.92
C LEU A 388 1.16 8.11 9.48
N LEU A 389 1.96 8.78 10.30
CA LEU A 389 3.01 8.15 11.08
C LEU A 389 2.42 7.69 12.42
N ARG A 390 2.30 6.38 12.62
CA ARG A 390 1.86 5.80 13.89
C ARG A 390 3.08 5.48 14.75
N VAL A 391 3.50 6.47 15.54
CA VAL A 391 4.54 6.27 16.54
C VAL A 391 3.93 5.56 17.74
N LYS A 392 4.50 4.41 18.14
CA LYS A 392 4.18 3.81 19.44
C LYS A 392 4.68 4.76 20.53
N GLY A 393 3.78 5.57 21.10
CA GLY A 393 4.02 6.13 22.42
C GLY A 393 4.13 4.97 23.41
N GLN A 394 5.28 4.79 24.04
CA GLN A 394 5.32 4.01 25.27
C GLN A 394 4.50 4.79 26.31
N LEU A 395 3.28 4.35 26.57
CA LEU A 395 2.61 4.63 27.84
C LEU A 395 3.47 3.99 28.93
N LYS A 396 4.34 4.78 29.55
CA LYS A 396 4.91 4.44 30.85
C LYS A 396 3.82 4.71 31.90
N ASN A 397 3.37 3.66 32.57
CA ASN A 397 2.78 3.78 33.90
C ASN A 397 3.83 4.25 34.91
#